data_AF-A0A6N4XLJ8-F1
#
_entry.id   AF-A0A6N4XLJ8-F1
#
_cell.length_a   1.000
_cell.length_b   1.000
_cell.length_c   1.000
_cell.angle_alpha   90.00
_cell.angle_beta   90.00
_cell.angle_gamma   90.00
#
_symmetry.space_group_name_H-M   'P 1'
#
loop_
_entity.id
_entity.type
_entity.pdbx_description
1 polymer ?
#
loop_
_entity_poly.entity_id
_entity_poly.type
_entity_poly.pdbx_seq_one_letter_code
_entity_poly.pdbx_strand_id
1 'polypeptide(L)'
;MNWVIRNSTKIKFHTDLSGILKPIWDELSEYKWIITDVDFITDNEISLNFEEDFFVLNSDEFEKLMKSNTQIIWGVIAAVNHEFQINTREISKVSAEDFNVWKNDVFLIPESDLEIIAFDSGYTILKFKNIELSNKFKDYFGKEAIELQKIK
;
A
#
# COMPACT_ATOMS: atom_id res chain seq x y z
N MET A 1 7.22 -5.44 -11.67
CA MET A 1 7.88 -4.12 -11.81
C MET A 1 7.25 -3.21 -10.77
N ASN A 2 8.02 -2.27 -10.22
CA ASN A 2 7.55 -1.43 -9.11
C ASN A 2 7.36 0.01 -9.59
N TRP A 3 6.33 0.66 -9.06
CA TRP A 3 5.80 1.91 -9.59
C TRP A 3 5.72 2.97 -8.51
N VAL A 4 5.75 4.22 -8.94
CA VAL A 4 5.55 5.39 -8.10
C VAL A 4 4.49 6.26 -8.74
N ILE A 5 3.47 6.60 -7.96
CA ILE A 5 2.49 7.62 -8.26
C ILE A 5 2.90 8.87 -7.49
N ARG A 6 3.23 9.94 -8.24
CA ARG A 6 3.48 11.26 -7.66
C ARG A 6 2.28 12.16 -7.85
N ASN A 7 1.78 12.29 -9.08
CA ASN A 7 0.58 13.03 -9.38
C ASN A 7 -0.27 12.18 -10.32
N SER A 8 -1.57 12.08 -10.08
CA SER A 8 -2.48 11.36 -10.96
C SER A 8 -3.83 12.05 -11.01
N THR A 9 -4.40 12.11 -12.20
CA THR A 9 -5.77 12.62 -12.41
C THR A 9 -6.84 11.57 -12.09
N LYS A 10 -6.44 10.34 -11.75
CA LYS A 10 -7.31 9.17 -11.53
C LYS A 10 -7.63 8.93 -10.05
N ILE A 11 -6.98 9.67 -9.16
CA ILE A 11 -7.12 9.56 -7.71
C ILE A 11 -7.37 10.94 -7.11
N LYS A 12 -8.12 11.00 -6.01
CA LYS A 12 -8.49 12.28 -5.38
C LYS A 12 -7.37 12.91 -4.57
N PHE A 13 -6.54 12.06 -3.97
CA PHE A 13 -5.40 12.40 -3.12
C PHE A 13 -4.35 11.28 -3.21
N HIS A 14 -3.15 11.51 -2.70
CA HIS A 14 -1.98 10.65 -2.97
C HIS A 14 -2.20 9.19 -2.60
N THR A 15 -2.72 8.91 -1.41
CA THR A 15 -3.01 7.54 -0.95
C THR A 15 -4.50 7.24 -0.94
N ASP A 16 -5.21 7.67 -2.00
CA ASP A 16 -6.58 7.22 -2.29
C ASP A 16 -6.55 5.73 -2.66
N LEU A 17 -6.57 4.87 -1.64
CA LEU A 17 -6.44 3.42 -1.79
C LEU A 17 -7.52 2.86 -2.73
N SER A 18 -8.73 3.41 -2.69
CA SER A 18 -9.82 3.00 -3.58
C SER A 18 -9.48 3.22 -5.05
N GLY A 19 -8.85 4.36 -5.38
CA GLY A 19 -8.43 4.68 -6.74
C GLY A 19 -7.14 3.96 -7.15
N ILE A 20 -6.20 3.80 -6.23
CA ILE A 20 -4.92 3.09 -6.44
C ILE A 20 -5.14 1.61 -6.74
N LEU A 21 -5.98 0.94 -5.94
CA LEU A 21 -6.19 -0.50 -6.02
C LEU A 21 -7.27 -0.90 -7.01
N LYS A 22 -8.07 0.05 -7.51
CA LYS A 22 -9.13 -0.19 -8.50
C LYS A 22 -8.78 -1.18 -9.63
N PRO A 23 -7.61 -1.13 -10.29
CA PRO A 23 -7.32 -2.04 -11.41
C PRO A 23 -6.92 -3.46 -11.00
N ILE A 24 -6.72 -3.73 -9.71
CA ILE A 24 -6.15 -4.98 -9.19
C ILE A 24 -6.89 -5.50 -7.95
N TRP A 25 -8.01 -4.87 -7.56
CA TRP A 25 -8.70 -5.16 -6.31
C TRP A 25 -9.36 -6.55 -6.31
N ASP A 26 -9.96 -6.94 -7.44
CA ASP A 26 -10.70 -8.21 -7.54
C ASP A 26 -9.76 -9.40 -7.28
N GLU A 27 -8.51 -9.32 -7.74
CA GLU A 27 -7.47 -10.33 -7.52
C GLU A 27 -6.93 -10.37 -6.08
N LEU A 28 -7.17 -9.32 -5.30
CA LEU A 28 -6.72 -9.20 -3.91
C LEU A 28 -7.87 -9.38 -2.91
N SER A 29 -9.05 -9.75 -3.37
CA SER A 29 -10.28 -9.84 -2.56
C SER A 29 -10.21 -10.87 -1.43
N GLU A 30 -9.33 -11.87 -1.50
CA GLU A 30 -9.12 -12.89 -0.45
C GLU A 30 -7.87 -12.65 0.41
N TYR A 31 -7.19 -11.52 0.19
CA TYR A 31 -5.99 -11.18 0.93
C TYR A 31 -6.35 -10.59 2.29
N LYS A 32 -5.42 -10.74 3.23
CA LYS A 32 -5.38 -9.90 4.42
C LYS A 32 -4.40 -8.77 4.22
N TRP A 33 -4.62 -7.70 4.96
CA TRP A 33 -3.92 -6.44 4.80
C TRP A 33 -3.22 -6.08 6.09
N ILE A 34 -1.92 -5.87 6.01
CA ILE A 34 -1.11 -5.36 7.12
C ILE A 34 -0.90 -3.87 6.89
N ILE A 35 -1.04 -3.07 7.95
CA ILE A 35 -0.75 -1.64 7.92
C ILE A 35 0.13 -1.33 9.13
N THR A 36 1.26 -0.65 8.92
CA THR A 36 2.23 -0.34 9.99
C THR A 36 2.90 1.01 9.73
N ASP A 37 3.48 1.60 10.78
CA ASP A 37 4.11 2.93 10.74
C ASP A 37 3.15 4.00 10.17
N VAL A 38 1.88 3.95 10.62
CA VAL A 38 0.79 4.68 9.96
C VAL A 38 0.57 6.05 10.58
N ASP A 39 0.60 7.07 9.72
CA ASP A 39 0.07 8.40 9.99
C ASP A 39 -1.00 8.70 8.94
N PHE A 40 -2.15 9.22 9.36
CA PHE A 40 -3.31 9.40 8.50
C PHE A 40 -4.16 10.59 8.90
N ILE A 41 -4.89 11.12 7.92
CA ILE A 41 -5.91 12.15 8.09
C ILE A 41 -7.23 11.56 7.63
N THR A 42 -8.25 11.67 8.48
CA THR A 42 -9.60 11.19 8.18
C THR A 42 -10.64 12.04 8.89
N ASP A 43 -11.79 12.20 8.24
CA ASP A 43 -13.00 12.79 8.84
C ASP A 43 -13.99 11.70 9.30
N ASN A 44 -13.65 10.41 9.13
CA ASN A 44 -14.51 9.28 9.40
C ASN A 44 -13.98 8.42 10.54
N GLU A 45 -14.88 7.74 11.25
CA GLU A 45 -14.49 6.67 12.17
C GLU A 45 -13.97 5.47 11.37
N ILE A 46 -12.73 5.08 11.64
CA ILE A 46 -12.03 3.97 10.99
C ILE A 46 -11.38 3.04 12.01
N SER A 47 -10.92 1.88 11.55
CA SER A 47 -10.25 0.88 12.40
C SER A 47 -8.80 1.23 12.76
N LEU A 48 -8.19 2.22 12.11
CA LEU A 48 -6.84 2.69 12.43
C LEU A 48 -6.86 3.62 13.64
N ASN A 49 -5.80 3.56 14.43
CA ASN A 49 -5.55 4.46 15.55
C ASN A 49 -4.02 4.66 15.73
N PHE A 50 -3.64 5.61 16.59
CA PHE A 50 -2.24 5.95 16.83
C PHE A 50 -1.62 5.19 18.03
N GLU A 51 -2.38 4.32 18.70
CA GLU A 51 -1.93 3.59 19.89
C GLU A 51 -1.33 2.22 19.54
N GLU A 52 -1.70 1.66 18.39
CA GLU A 52 -1.23 0.37 17.92
C GLU A 52 -0.07 0.53 16.91
N ASP A 53 0.97 -0.30 17.05
CA ASP A 53 2.13 -0.28 16.15
C ASP A 53 1.77 -0.74 14.72
N PHE A 54 0.81 -1.65 14.61
CA PHE A 54 0.35 -2.20 13.33
C PHE A 54 -1.08 -2.75 13.42
N PHE A 55 -1.68 -2.93 12.24
CA PHE A 55 -3.02 -3.47 12.05
C PHE A 55 -2.96 -4.66 11.11
N VAL A 56 -3.80 -5.67 11.37
CA VAL A 56 -4.06 -6.76 10.43
C VAL A 56 -5.56 -6.78 10.17
N LEU A 57 -5.93 -6.44 8.94
CA LEU A 57 -7.31 -6.33 8.49
C LEU A 57 -7.63 -7.47 7.54
N ASN A 58 -8.82 -8.05 7.63
CA ASN A 58 -9.35 -8.87 6.54
C ASN A 58 -9.78 -7.99 5.35
N SER A 59 -10.14 -8.63 4.24
CA SER A 59 -10.54 -7.91 3.03
C SER A 59 -11.72 -6.95 3.24
N ASP A 60 -12.76 -7.35 3.98
CA ASP A 60 -13.94 -6.52 4.25
C ASP A 60 -13.59 -5.29 5.12
N GLU A 61 -12.73 -5.46 6.12
CA GLU A 61 -12.24 -4.39 6.98
C GLU A 61 -11.37 -3.40 6.19
N PHE A 62 -10.48 -3.91 5.35
CA PHE A 62 -9.67 -3.08 4.48
C PHE A 62 -10.52 -2.36 3.42
N GLU A 63 -11.55 -3.01 2.88
CA GLU A 63 -12.46 -2.38 1.93
C GLU A 63 -13.22 -1.20 2.56
N LYS A 64 -13.63 -1.32 3.84
CA LYS A 64 -14.20 -0.19 4.59
C LYS A 64 -13.20 0.95 4.74
N LEU A 65 -11.94 0.65 5.06
CA LEU A 65 -10.88 1.66 5.13
C LEU A 65 -10.70 2.35 3.77
N MET A 66 -10.63 1.62 2.66
CA MET A 66 -10.54 2.21 1.31
C MET A 66 -11.70 3.15 1.00
N LYS A 67 -12.92 2.81 1.44
CA LYS A 67 -14.14 3.59 1.20
C LYS A 67 -14.29 4.78 2.16
N SER A 68 -13.47 4.87 3.20
CA SER A 68 -13.56 5.92 4.23
C SER A 68 -13.00 7.28 3.82
N ASN A 69 -12.52 7.46 2.58
CA ASN A 69 -11.79 8.66 2.14
C ASN A 69 -10.62 9.06 3.07
N THR A 70 -10.06 8.11 3.82
CA THR A 70 -8.87 8.33 4.66
C THR A 70 -7.64 8.48 3.77
N GLN A 71 -6.86 9.53 4.01
CA GLN A 71 -5.54 9.68 3.40
C GLN A 71 -4.49 9.24 4.39
N ILE A 72 -3.76 8.17 4.05
CA ILE A 72 -2.57 7.77 4.78
C ILE A 72 -1.42 8.68 4.31
N ILE A 73 -0.87 9.47 5.22
CA ILE A 73 0.22 10.42 4.98
C ILE A 73 1.56 9.67 4.96
N TRP A 74 1.68 8.73 5.89
CA TRP A 74 2.86 7.91 6.11
C TRP A 74 2.45 6.47 6.40
N GLY A 75 3.15 5.49 5.86
CA GLY A 75 3.01 4.10 6.29
C GLY A 75 3.23 3.05 5.23
N VAL A 76 3.32 1.81 5.69
CA VAL A 76 3.52 0.62 4.87
C VAL A 76 2.26 -0.24 4.92
N ILE A 77 1.71 -0.55 3.75
CA ILE A 77 0.49 -1.34 3.58
C ILE A 77 0.84 -2.55 2.74
N ALA A 78 0.56 -3.75 3.22
CA ALA A 78 0.92 -4.98 2.54
C ALA A 78 -0.28 -5.91 2.35
N ALA A 79 -0.51 -6.36 1.12
CA ALA A 79 -1.42 -7.46 0.84
C ALA A 79 -0.66 -8.78 1.00
N VAL A 80 -1.12 -9.62 1.93
CA VAL A 80 -0.56 -10.95 2.19
C VAL A 80 -1.66 -11.99 1.96
N ASN A 81 -1.32 -13.09 1.29
CA ASN A 81 -2.26 -14.20 1.13
C ASN A 81 -2.67 -14.74 2.51
N HIS A 82 -3.96 -15.05 2.69
CA HIS A 82 -4.54 -15.38 3.99
C HIS A 82 -3.86 -16.59 4.68
N GLU A 83 -3.31 -17.53 3.89
CA GLU A 83 -2.65 -18.75 4.38
C GLU A 83 -1.31 -18.49 5.09
N PHE A 84 -0.61 -17.38 4.80
CA PHE A 84 0.71 -17.12 5.39
C PHE A 84 0.61 -16.73 6.85
N GLN A 85 1.48 -17.26 7.72
CA GLN A 85 1.57 -16.76 9.09
C GLN A 85 2.33 -15.44 9.14
N ILE A 86 1.78 -14.50 9.89
CA ILE A 86 2.36 -13.18 10.08
C ILE A 86 3.25 -13.19 11.33
N ASN A 87 4.50 -12.76 11.19
CA ASN A 87 5.37 -12.50 12.33
C ASN A 87 5.22 -11.06 12.84
N THR A 88 4.35 -10.88 13.82
CA THR A 88 4.00 -9.55 14.37
C THR A 88 5.19 -8.78 14.95
N ARG A 89 6.21 -9.47 15.49
CA ARG A 89 7.41 -8.83 16.05
C ARG A 89 8.30 -8.19 15.00
N GLU A 90 8.26 -8.70 13.77
CA GLU A 90 9.01 -8.11 12.66
C GLU A 90 8.21 -6.96 12.03
N ILE A 91 6.88 -7.09 11.94
CA ILE A 91 6.01 -6.01 11.45
C ILE A 91 6.16 -4.75 12.28
N SER A 92 6.18 -4.85 13.60
CA SER A 92 6.28 -3.67 14.48
C SER A 92 7.59 -2.89 14.33
N LYS A 93 8.56 -3.41 13.56
CA LYS A 93 9.84 -2.74 13.24
C LYS A 93 9.86 -2.16 11.84
N VAL A 94 8.86 -2.46 11.01
CA VAL A 94 8.77 -1.99 9.63
C VAL A 94 8.41 -0.51 9.65
N SER A 95 9.19 0.29 8.93
CA SER A 95 8.96 1.72 8.79
C SER A 95 9.03 2.15 7.32
N ALA A 96 8.16 3.07 6.95
CA ALA A 96 8.18 3.73 5.65
C ALA A 96 9.38 4.70 5.49
N GLU A 97 10.12 5.00 6.56
CA GLU A 97 11.41 5.69 6.51
C GLU A 97 12.60 4.78 6.11
N ASP A 98 12.43 3.45 6.12
CA ASP A 98 13.51 2.55 5.74
C ASP A 98 13.95 2.84 4.29
N PHE A 99 15.25 3.08 4.09
CA PHE A 99 15.85 3.29 2.77
C PHE A 99 15.57 2.14 1.78
N ASN A 100 15.30 0.93 2.30
CA ASN A 100 14.88 -0.22 1.51
C ASN A 100 13.54 -0.02 0.78
N VAL A 101 12.70 0.94 1.19
CA VAL A 101 11.50 1.35 0.47
C VAL A 101 11.83 1.73 -0.99
N TRP A 102 12.97 2.38 -1.22
CA TRP A 102 13.38 2.86 -2.54
C TRP A 102 14.09 1.80 -3.40
N LYS A 103 14.43 0.65 -2.81
CA LYS A 103 15.10 -0.44 -3.52
C LYS A 103 14.06 -1.28 -4.26
N ASN A 104 14.38 -1.63 -5.50
CA ASN A 104 13.58 -2.63 -6.22
C ASN A 104 13.82 -4.02 -5.66
N ASP A 105 12.79 -4.84 -5.73
CA ASP A 105 12.79 -6.25 -5.33
C ASP A 105 13.11 -6.48 -3.85
N VAL A 106 13.05 -5.42 -3.03
CA VAL A 106 13.12 -5.49 -1.57
C VAL A 106 11.74 -5.16 -1.03
N PHE A 107 11.13 -6.11 -0.33
CA PHE A 107 9.87 -5.92 0.39
C PHE A 107 10.19 -5.84 1.88
N LEU A 108 9.59 -4.89 2.58
CA LEU A 108 9.76 -4.77 4.02
C LEU A 108 8.96 -5.85 4.76
N ILE A 109 7.85 -6.29 4.19
CA ILE A 109 7.09 -7.45 4.62
C ILE A 109 7.31 -8.58 3.59
N PRO A 110 8.24 -9.52 3.83
CA PRO A 110 8.66 -10.52 2.85
C PRO A 110 7.54 -11.46 2.39
N GLU A 111 6.44 -11.58 3.12
CA GLU A 111 5.28 -12.41 2.77
C GLU A 111 4.29 -11.68 1.85
N SER A 112 4.47 -10.38 1.61
CA SER A 112 3.53 -9.59 0.81
C SER A 112 3.64 -9.85 -0.69
N ASP A 113 2.52 -9.89 -1.40
CA ASP A 113 2.51 -9.95 -2.88
C ASP A 113 2.41 -8.54 -3.50
N LEU A 114 1.85 -7.61 -2.73
CA LEU A 114 1.77 -6.19 -2.99
C LEU A 114 2.17 -5.43 -1.73
N GLU A 115 3.08 -4.47 -1.86
CA GLU A 115 3.43 -3.51 -0.81
C GLU A 115 3.20 -2.09 -1.35
N ILE A 116 2.49 -1.27 -0.59
CA ILE A 116 2.18 0.12 -0.87
C ILE A 116 2.82 0.96 0.21
N ILE A 117 3.63 1.94 -0.17
CA ILE A 117 4.28 2.86 0.76
C ILE A 117 3.74 4.26 0.52
N ALA A 118 3.08 4.81 1.54
CA ALA A 118 2.70 6.20 1.61
C ALA A 118 3.86 7.00 2.21
N PHE A 119 4.30 8.05 1.52
CA PHE A 119 5.46 8.83 1.93
C PHE A 119 5.18 10.32 1.78
N ASP A 120 5.07 11.01 2.93
CA ASP A 120 4.91 12.47 3.07
C ASP A 120 3.76 13.06 2.25
N SER A 121 2.72 12.27 1.94
CA SER A 121 1.68 12.66 0.97
C SER A 121 2.21 13.20 -0.37
N GLY A 122 3.45 12.88 -0.74
CA GLY A 122 4.05 13.31 -2.01
C GLY A 122 4.21 12.15 -2.98
N TYR A 123 4.38 10.95 -2.45
CA TYR A 123 4.60 9.74 -3.21
C TYR A 123 3.73 8.60 -2.68
N THR A 124 3.27 7.76 -3.60
CA THR A 124 2.80 6.43 -3.28
C THR A 124 3.57 5.43 -4.12
N ILE A 125 4.35 4.61 -3.45
CA ILE A 125 5.18 3.58 -4.07
C ILE A 125 4.40 2.27 -4.02
N LEU A 126 4.38 1.53 -5.12
CA LEU A 126 3.78 0.21 -5.19
C LEU A 126 4.81 -0.80 -5.67
N LYS A 127 5.00 -1.86 -4.88
CA LYS A 127 5.87 -2.99 -5.20
C LYS A 127 5.04 -4.23 -5.42
N PHE A 128 5.37 -4.97 -6.48
CA PHE A 128 4.60 -6.12 -6.92
C PHE A 128 5.51 -7.33 -7.09
N LYS A 129 5.16 -8.44 -6.45
CA LYS A 129 5.76 -9.75 -6.79
C LYS A 129 5.10 -10.35 -8.03
N ASN A 130 3.79 -10.18 -8.17
CA ASN A 130 3.05 -10.67 -9.32
C ASN A 130 3.16 -9.68 -10.50
N ILE A 131 3.77 -10.13 -11.59
CA ILE A 131 3.97 -9.32 -12.79
C ILE A 131 2.66 -8.97 -13.50
N GLU A 132 1.64 -9.82 -13.43
CA GLU A 132 0.34 -9.57 -14.05
C GLU A 132 -0.40 -8.43 -13.35
N LEU A 133 -0.38 -8.40 -12.01
CA LEU A 133 -0.93 -7.28 -11.22
C LEU A 133 -0.18 -5.98 -11.52
N SER A 134 1.16 -6.04 -11.57
CA SER A 134 1.99 -4.91 -11.97
C SER A 134 1.62 -4.36 -13.35
N ASN A 135 1.33 -5.24 -14.32
CA ASN A 135 0.95 -4.84 -15.67
C ASN A 135 -0.45 -4.21 -15.69
N LYS A 136 -1.44 -4.80 -15.01
CA LYS A 136 -2.79 -4.21 -14.87
C LYS A 136 -2.74 -2.82 -14.25
N PHE A 137 -1.94 -2.66 -13.19
CA PHE A 137 -1.71 -1.36 -12.57
C PHE A 137 -1.12 -0.36 -13.57
N LYS A 138 -0.08 -0.77 -14.31
CA LYS A 138 0.58 0.09 -15.32
C LYS A 138 -0.35 0.46 -16.47
N ASP A 139 -1.17 -0.47 -16.94
CA ASP A 139 -2.13 -0.22 -18.02
C ASP A 139 -3.19 0.80 -17.58
N TYR A 140 -3.68 0.66 -16.34
CA TYR A 140 -4.64 1.60 -15.79
C TYR A 140 -4.05 2.99 -15.57
N PHE A 141 -2.87 3.13 -14.97
CA PHE A 141 -2.26 4.45 -14.69
C PHE A 141 -1.52 5.05 -15.90
N GLY A 142 -1.09 4.23 -16.85
CA GLY A 142 -0.40 4.66 -18.06
C GLY A 142 0.89 5.40 -17.72
N LYS A 143 1.08 6.60 -18.31
CA LYS A 143 2.28 7.42 -18.11
C LYS A 143 2.42 7.98 -16.69
N GLU A 144 1.34 8.02 -15.90
CA GLU A 144 1.35 8.52 -14.52
C GLU A 144 2.05 7.55 -13.55
N ALA A 145 2.13 6.26 -13.88
CA ALA A 145 2.94 5.29 -13.15
C ALA A 145 4.41 5.37 -13.60
N ILE A 146 5.26 5.92 -12.75
CA ILE A 146 6.70 6.07 -12.98
C ILE A 146 7.40 4.84 -12.41
N GLU A 147 8.40 4.29 -13.10
CA GLU A 147 9.19 3.18 -12.54
C GLU A 147 9.97 3.65 -11.31
N LEU A 148 9.96 2.85 -10.24
CA LEU A 148 10.67 3.19 -9.00
C LEU A 148 12.16 3.48 -9.23
N GLN A 149 12.82 2.75 -10.14
CA GLN A 149 14.23 2.96 -10.51
C GLN A 149 14.54 4.33 -11.12
N LYS A 150 13.52 5.03 -11.63
CA LYS A 150 13.65 6.34 -12.28
C LYS A 150 13.49 7.50 -11.30
N ILE A 151 13.08 7.23 -10.06
CA ILE A 151 13.04 8.23 -9.00
C ILE A 151 14.47 8.44 -8.51
N LYS A 152 14.90 9.70 -8.46
CA LYS A 152 16.25 10.13 -8.05
C LYS A 152 16.20 10.78 -6.67
#